data_AF-A0A395ICK1-F1
#
_entry.id   AF-A0A395ICK1-F1
#
_cell.length_a   1.000
_cell.length_b   1.000
_cell.length_c   1.000
_cell.angle_alpha   90.00
_cell.angle_beta   90.00
_cell.angle_gamma   90.00
#
_symmetry.space_group_name_H-M   'P 1'
#
loop_
_entity.id
_entity.type
_entity.pdbx_description
1 polymer ?
#
loop_
_entity_poly.entity_id
_entity_poly.type
_entity_poly.pdbx_seq_one_letter_code
_entity_poly.pdbx_strand_id
1 'polypeptide(L)'
;MMVDPFEVRMRFTAQLQHLNASIASSQKAAHYALKYRDMDEDLHSCILEQLERNNMNNRANIMYFIEQFCEMATKEDHAPYVRMIQRDIIRIVDTVAPPDGSGAANVKHVRRVLNGLQTKEILSAATVSEIDAGLKERETHPAHLDLEAEDGAEGEARAKGATPRSTRGRVDKRQIEQRIEEDRERNKRLRESMWTVSGDDGDEHGRFWDEASDIGEDDFLAAKEELMERNQMVGAR
;
A
#
# COMPACT_ATOMS: atom_id res chain seq x y z
N MET A 1 19.18 -27.96 -13.88
CA MET A 1 18.08 -28.88 -13.53
C MET A 1 16.80 -28.20 -13.99
N MET A 2 16.11 -28.75 -14.98
CA MET A 2 14.88 -28.15 -15.51
C MET A 2 13.79 -28.34 -14.44
N VAL A 3 13.39 -27.26 -13.80
CA VAL A 3 12.30 -27.28 -12.81
C VAL A 3 10.98 -27.36 -13.56
N ASP A 4 10.04 -28.14 -13.06
CA ASP A 4 8.72 -28.29 -13.67
C ASP A 4 7.96 -26.95 -13.69
N PRO A 5 7.53 -26.47 -14.88
CA PRO A 5 6.75 -25.24 -15.00
C PRO A 5 5.50 -25.20 -14.11
N PHE A 6 4.80 -26.33 -13.96
CA PHE A 6 3.60 -26.38 -13.13
C PHE A 6 3.91 -26.18 -11.65
N GLU A 7 4.99 -26.80 -11.15
CA GLU A 7 5.47 -26.59 -9.79
C GLU A 7 5.84 -25.12 -9.52
N VAL A 8 6.53 -24.48 -10.48
CA VAL A 8 6.91 -23.06 -10.38
C VAL A 8 5.67 -22.18 -10.22
N ARG A 9 4.69 -22.40 -11.11
CA ARG A 9 3.41 -21.69 -11.11
C ARG A 9 2.64 -21.87 -9.80
N MET A 10 2.52 -23.11 -9.33
CA MET A 10 1.78 -23.45 -8.11
C MET A 10 2.40 -22.79 -6.88
N ARG A 11 3.74 -22.86 -6.76
CA ARG A 11 4.48 -22.24 -5.64
C ARG A 11 4.40 -20.73 -5.67
N PHE A 12 4.48 -20.09 -6.85
CA PHE A 12 4.36 -18.64 -6.96
C PHE A 12 2.94 -18.17 -6.64
N THR A 13 1.92 -18.87 -7.15
CA THR A 13 0.51 -18.63 -6.83
C THR A 13 0.27 -18.67 -5.32
N ALA A 14 0.80 -19.68 -4.63
CA ALA A 14 0.66 -19.79 -3.18
C ALA A 14 1.34 -18.63 -2.42
N GLN A 15 2.48 -18.13 -2.92
CA GLN A 15 3.14 -16.95 -2.33
C GLN A 15 2.28 -15.69 -2.51
N LEU A 16 1.73 -15.47 -3.70
CA LEU A 16 0.85 -14.34 -4.00
C LEU A 16 -0.47 -14.35 -3.21
N GLN A 17 -1.02 -15.54 -2.92
CA GLN A 17 -2.24 -15.71 -2.10
C GLN A 17 -2.04 -15.35 -0.63
N HIS A 18 -0.81 -15.46 -0.14
CA HIS A 18 -0.45 -15.22 1.25
C HIS A 18 0.42 -13.98 1.44
N LEU A 19 0.42 -13.08 0.45
CA LEU A 19 1.05 -11.78 0.59
C LEU A 19 0.37 -11.00 1.72
N ASN A 20 1.21 -10.31 2.48
CA ASN A 20 0.80 -9.42 3.55
C ASN A 20 1.57 -8.11 3.45
N ALA A 21 1.28 -7.15 4.33
CA ALA A 21 1.92 -5.84 4.32
C ALA A 21 3.45 -5.87 4.53
N SER A 22 4.04 -6.99 4.96
CA SER A 22 5.48 -7.10 5.24
C SER A 22 6.32 -7.07 3.96
N ILE A 23 7.41 -6.28 4.03
CA ILE A 23 8.45 -6.24 3.01
C ILE A 23 9.03 -7.63 2.76
N ALA A 24 9.25 -8.43 3.80
CA ALA A 24 9.83 -9.77 3.67
C ALA A 24 8.95 -10.71 2.83
N SER A 25 7.63 -10.59 2.95
CA SER A 25 6.67 -11.37 2.16
C SER A 25 6.77 -11.02 0.67
N SER A 26 6.78 -9.72 0.37
CA SER A 26 6.92 -9.20 -0.98
C SER A 26 8.27 -9.52 -1.61
N GLN A 27 9.38 -9.32 -0.87
CA GLN A 27 10.73 -9.68 -1.33
C GLN A 27 10.84 -11.16 -1.64
N LYS A 28 10.31 -12.04 -0.79
CA LYS A 28 10.36 -13.48 -1.03
C LYS A 28 9.70 -13.86 -2.36
N ALA A 29 8.51 -13.32 -2.64
CA ALA A 29 7.81 -13.53 -3.89
C ALA A 29 8.60 -12.97 -5.09
N ALA A 30 9.21 -11.79 -4.94
CA ALA A 30 9.97 -11.14 -6.01
C ALA A 30 11.24 -11.93 -6.37
N HIS A 31 12.02 -12.34 -5.37
CA HIS A 31 13.19 -13.20 -5.58
C HIS A 31 12.79 -14.53 -6.22
N TYR A 32 11.62 -15.07 -5.88
CA TYR A 32 11.12 -16.30 -6.51
C TYR A 32 10.85 -16.08 -8.00
N ALA A 33 10.15 -15.01 -8.37
CA ALA A 33 9.86 -14.70 -9.76
C ALA A 33 11.12 -14.41 -10.59
N LEU A 34 12.10 -13.71 -10.00
CA LEU A 34 13.39 -13.41 -10.66
C LEU A 34 14.27 -14.64 -10.82
N LYS A 35 14.26 -15.56 -9.84
CA LYS A 35 14.94 -16.84 -9.94
C LYS A 35 14.46 -17.69 -11.13
N TYR A 36 13.18 -17.59 -11.48
CA TYR A 36 12.56 -18.32 -12.59
C TYR A 36 12.14 -17.39 -13.73
N ARG A 37 12.91 -16.34 -14.00
CA ARG A 37 12.64 -15.32 -15.04
C ARG A 37 12.53 -15.86 -16.46
N ASP A 38 13.00 -17.08 -16.73
CA ASP A 38 12.79 -17.75 -18.03
C ASP A 38 11.31 -18.12 -18.27
N MET A 39 10.48 -18.04 -17.23
CA MET A 39 9.04 -18.28 -17.24
C MET A 39 8.23 -17.00 -16.94
N ASP A 40 8.80 -15.84 -17.26
CA ASP A 40 8.24 -14.53 -16.96
C ASP A 40 6.78 -14.34 -17.41
N GLU A 41 6.40 -14.82 -18.59
CA GLU A 41 5.03 -14.71 -19.11
C GLU A 41 4.00 -15.47 -18.25
N ASP A 42 4.31 -16.70 -17.82
CA ASP A 42 3.42 -17.52 -16.98
C ASP A 42 3.35 -16.97 -15.54
N LEU A 43 4.48 -16.50 -15.02
CA LEU A 43 4.55 -15.88 -13.70
C LEU A 43 3.81 -14.54 -13.68
N HIS A 44 3.92 -13.72 -14.73
CA HIS A 44 3.12 -12.50 -14.86
C HIS A 44 1.62 -12.82 -14.95
N SER A 45 1.26 -13.88 -15.67
CA SER A 45 -0.13 -14.36 -15.71
C SER A 45 -0.64 -14.77 -14.32
N CYS A 46 0.21 -15.37 -13.48
CA CYS A 46 -0.15 -15.66 -12.08
C CYS A 46 -0.45 -14.39 -11.28
N ILE A 47 0.29 -13.29 -11.49
CA ILE A 47 0.04 -12.01 -10.82
C ILE A 47 -1.37 -11.51 -11.15
N LEU A 48 -1.71 -11.47 -12.44
CA LEU A 48 -3.03 -11.02 -12.91
C LEU A 48 -4.15 -11.93 -12.40
N GLU A 49 -3.96 -13.26 -12.46
CA GLU A 49 -4.94 -14.21 -11.92
C GLU A 49 -5.17 -14.04 -10.42
N GLN A 50 -4.11 -13.80 -9.64
CA GLN A 50 -4.25 -13.58 -8.21
C GLN A 50 -4.88 -12.23 -7.87
N LEU A 51 -4.63 -11.18 -8.67
CA LEU A 51 -5.38 -9.93 -8.54
C LEU A 51 -6.88 -10.15 -8.74
N GLU A 52 -7.29 -10.97 -9.69
CA GLU A 52 -8.71 -11.21 -9.99
C GLU A 52 -9.39 -12.14 -8.97
N ARG A 53 -8.68 -13.12 -8.42
CA ARG A 53 -9.26 -14.19 -7.59
C ARG A 53 -9.22 -13.93 -6.08
N ASN A 54 -8.45 -12.95 -5.61
CA ASN A 54 -8.29 -12.69 -4.18
C ASN A 54 -9.16 -11.53 -3.67
N ASN A 55 -9.26 -11.41 -2.34
CA ASN A 55 -9.99 -10.34 -1.67
C ASN A 55 -9.30 -8.97 -1.82
N MET A 56 -10.03 -7.89 -1.51
CA MET A 56 -9.56 -6.50 -1.68
C MET A 56 -8.27 -6.17 -0.92
N ASN A 57 -8.06 -6.78 0.25
CA ASN A 57 -6.86 -6.54 1.04
C ASN A 57 -5.63 -7.20 0.40
N ASN A 58 -5.75 -8.46 -0.04
CA ASN A 58 -4.65 -9.12 -0.75
C ASN A 58 -4.38 -8.47 -2.11
N ARG A 59 -5.40 -7.94 -2.80
CA ARG A 59 -5.21 -7.11 -4.00
C ARG A 59 -4.34 -5.88 -3.72
N ALA A 60 -4.55 -5.20 -2.58
CA ALA A 60 -3.68 -4.11 -2.16
C ALA A 60 -2.25 -4.61 -1.85
N ASN A 61 -2.09 -5.77 -1.20
CA ASN A 61 -0.77 -6.38 -0.98
C ASN A 61 -0.05 -6.70 -2.29
N ILE A 62 -0.75 -7.26 -3.28
CA ILE A 62 -0.19 -7.52 -4.61
C ILE A 62 0.22 -6.22 -5.28
N MET A 63 -0.55 -5.13 -5.14
CA MET A 63 -0.18 -3.80 -5.67
C MET A 63 1.16 -3.31 -5.08
N TYR A 64 1.34 -3.39 -3.76
CA TYR A 64 2.61 -3.05 -3.12
C TYR A 64 3.76 -3.97 -3.55
N PHE A 65 3.48 -5.27 -3.68
CA PHE A 65 4.44 -6.23 -4.22
C PHE A 65 4.90 -5.84 -5.64
N ILE A 66 4.00 -5.40 -6.51
CA ILE A 66 4.33 -4.99 -7.89
C ILE A 66 5.34 -3.84 -7.89
N GLU A 67 5.18 -2.84 -7.02
CA GLU A 67 6.15 -1.75 -6.88
C GLU A 67 7.56 -2.27 -6.60
N GLN A 68 7.66 -3.11 -5.58
CA GLN A 68 8.93 -3.69 -5.15
C GLN A 68 9.50 -4.65 -6.19
N PHE A 69 8.63 -5.43 -6.83
CA PHE A 69 9.02 -6.39 -7.86
C PHE A 69 9.61 -5.69 -9.08
N CYS A 70 8.98 -4.61 -9.56
CA CYS A 70 9.52 -3.83 -10.67
C CYS A 70 10.86 -3.17 -10.32
N GLU A 71 11.03 -2.67 -9.08
CA GLU A 71 12.31 -2.14 -8.62
C GLU A 71 13.41 -3.22 -8.66
N MET A 72 13.12 -4.41 -8.14
CA MET A 72 14.06 -5.53 -8.14
C MET A 72 14.36 -6.04 -9.55
N ALA A 73 13.35 -6.17 -10.41
CA ALA A 73 13.51 -6.56 -11.80
C ALA A 73 14.36 -5.56 -12.60
N THR A 74 14.21 -4.26 -12.31
CA THR A 74 15.06 -3.22 -12.90
C THR A 74 16.51 -3.35 -12.45
N LYS A 75 16.74 -3.61 -11.15
CA LYS A 75 18.09 -3.84 -10.60
C LYS A 75 18.76 -5.10 -11.16
N GLU A 76 18.00 -6.13 -11.49
CA GLU A 76 18.50 -7.37 -12.11
C GLU A 76 18.51 -7.36 -13.64
N ASP A 77 18.26 -6.19 -14.26
CA ASP A 77 18.24 -5.99 -15.72
C ASP A 77 17.28 -6.95 -16.47
N HIS A 78 16.12 -7.21 -15.87
CA HIS A 78 15.07 -8.02 -16.49
C HIS A 78 13.89 -7.14 -16.91
N ALA A 79 14.06 -6.46 -18.04
CA ALA A 79 13.06 -5.57 -18.64
C ALA A 79 11.69 -6.21 -19.00
N PRO A 80 11.57 -7.51 -19.36
CA PRO A 80 10.28 -8.10 -19.72
C PRO A 80 9.20 -7.96 -18.63
N TYR A 81 9.53 -8.24 -17.36
CA TYR A 81 8.59 -8.04 -16.25
C TYR A 81 8.11 -6.60 -16.14
N VAL A 82 9.03 -5.63 -16.24
CA VAL A 82 8.70 -4.20 -16.16
C VAL A 82 7.75 -3.81 -17.30
N ARG A 83 8.02 -4.25 -18.53
CA ARG A 83 7.19 -3.96 -19.71
C ARG A 83 5.79 -4.57 -19.61
N MET A 84 5.69 -5.81 -19.12
CA MET A 84 4.39 -6.47 -18.93
C MET A 84 3.54 -5.75 -17.87
N ILE A 85 4.16 -5.31 -16.77
CA ILE A 85 3.47 -4.52 -15.74
C ILE A 85 3.05 -3.15 -16.29
N GLN A 86 3.92 -2.45 -17.02
CA GLN A 86 3.59 -1.17 -17.66
C GLN A 86 2.40 -1.31 -18.62
N ARG A 87 2.38 -2.37 -19.44
CA ARG A 87 1.29 -2.66 -20.37
C ARG A 87 -0.04 -2.87 -19.64
N ASP A 88 -0.01 -3.63 -18.55
CA ASP A 88 -1.21 -4.08 -17.85
C ASP A 88 -1.58 -3.19 -16.64
N ILE A 89 -0.89 -2.05 -16.42
CA ILE A 89 -1.06 -1.22 -15.23
C ILE A 89 -2.51 -0.73 -15.04
N ILE A 90 -3.19 -0.39 -16.13
CA ILE A 90 -4.60 0.04 -16.09
C ILE A 90 -5.48 -1.12 -15.61
N ARG A 91 -5.27 -2.34 -16.14
CA ARG A 91 -5.99 -3.55 -15.71
C ARG A 91 -5.72 -3.87 -14.24
N ILE A 92 -4.48 -3.75 -13.81
CA ILE A 92 -4.07 -3.95 -12.41
C ILE A 92 -4.84 -2.96 -11.51
N VAL A 93 -4.80 -1.67 -11.85
CA VAL A 93 -5.50 -0.61 -11.10
C VAL A 93 -7.00 -0.84 -11.05
N ASP A 94 -7.63 -1.18 -12.18
CA ASP A 94 -9.06 -1.48 -12.25
C ASP A 94 -9.44 -2.74 -11.47
N THR A 95 -8.50 -3.68 -11.27
CA THR A 95 -8.74 -4.86 -10.45
C THR A 95 -8.63 -4.54 -8.95
N VAL A 96 -7.70 -3.66 -8.56
CA VAL A 96 -7.47 -3.29 -7.15
C VAL A 96 -8.45 -2.22 -6.65
N ALA A 97 -8.82 -1.27 -7.50
CA ALA A 97 -9.74 -0.18 -7.24
C ALA A 97 -10.76 -0.07 -8.39
N PRO A 98 -11.75 -0.99 -8.48
CA PRO A 98 -12.66 -1.02 -9.62
C PRO A 98 -13.57 0.21 -9.68
N PRO A 99 -14.10 0.56 -10.87
CA PRO A 99 -14.93 1.75 -11.08
C PRO A 99 -16.31 1.67 -10.39
N ASP A 100 -16.74 0.49 -9.95
CA ASP A 100 -17.96 0.27 -9.19
C ASP A 100 -17.87 0.74 -7.71
N GLY A 101 -16.72 1.29 -7.32
CA GLY A 101 -16.45 1.79 -5.97
C GLY A 101 -16.18 0.71 -4.92
N SER A 102 -16.20 -0.58 -5.29
CA SER A 102 -15.93 -1.69 -4.36
C SER A 102 -14.51 -1.66 -3.78
N GLY A 103 -13.58 -1.02 -4.48
CA GLY A 103 -12.20 -0.80 -4.06
C GLY A 103 -11.88 0.63 -3.61
N ALA A 104 -12.86 1.45 -3.23
CA ALA A 104 -12.65 2.83 -2.79
C ALA A 104 -11.61 2.93 -1.66
N ALA A 105 -11.64 2.01 -0.69
CA ALA A 105 -10.67 1.94 0.40
C ALA A 105 -9.22 1.70 -0.08
N ASN A 106 -9.03 1.17 -1.29
CA ASN A 106 -7.71 0.92 -1.87
C ASN A 106 -7.16 2.11 -2.67
N VAL A 107 -7.95 3.14 -2.96
CA VAL A 107 -7.55 4.26 -3.83
C VAL A 107 -6.28 4.95 -3.29
N LYS A 108 -6.19 5.19 -1.98
CA LYS A 108 -4.99 5.77 -1.35
C LYS A 108 -3.75 4.91 -1.53
N HIS A 109 -3.89 3.58 -1.40
CA HIS A 109 -2.79 2.65 -1.62
C HIS A 109 -2.34 2.64 -3.08
N VAL A 110 -3.29 2.61 -4.03
CA VAL A 110 -2.99 2.66 -5.46
C VAL A 110 -2.23 3.94 -5.81
N ARG A 111 -2.69 5.12 -5.38
CA ARG A 111 -1.98 6.40 -5.61
C ARG A 111 -0.56 6.37 -5.06
N ARG A 112 -0.38 5.87 -3.83
CA ARG A 112 0.95 5.76 -3.20
C ARG A 112 1.90 4.87 -4.02
N VAL A 113 1.40 3.75 -4.54
CA VAL A 113 2.21 2.84 -5.37
C VAL A 113 2.52 3.47 -6.72
N LEU A 114 1.55 4.10 -7.38
CA LEU A 114 1.77 4.76 -8.67
C LEU A 114 2.81 5.88 -8.58
N ASN A 115 2.76 6.69 -7.52
CA ASN A 115 3.80 7.68 -7.25
C ASN A 115 5.17 7.01 -6.99
N GLY A 116 5.20 5.90 -6.26
CA GLY A 116 6.41 5.12 -6.03
C GLY A 116 7.02 4.56 -7.32
N LEU A 117 6.20 4.09 -8.26
CA LEU A 117 6.60 3.64 -9.59
C LEU A 117 7.09 4.81 -10.47
N GLN A 118 6.48 5.99 -10.34
CA GLN A 118 6.90 7.21 -11.04
C GLN A 118 8.28 7.69 -10.58
N THR A 119 8.49 7.79 -9.26
CA THR A 119 9.76 8.24 -8.67
C THR A 119 10.92 7.30 -9.02
N LYS A 120 10.62 6.02 -9.26
CA LYS A 120 11.58 5.00 -9.72
C LYS A 120 11.73 4.96 -11.25
N GLU A 121 11.11 5.89 -11.97
CA GLU A 121 11.12 5.97 -13.44
C GLU A 121 10.55 4.73 -14.16
N ILE A 122 9.76 3.91 -13.45
CA ILE A 122 9.08 2.74 -14.01
C ILE A 122 7.82 3.16 -14.77
N LEU A 123 7.13 4.22 -14.34
CA LEU A 123 5.98 4.77 -15.04
C LEU A 123 6.23 6.23 -15.41
N SER A 124 5.73 6.65 -16.56
CA SER A 124 5.80 8.05 -16.98
C SER A 124 4.86 8.92 -16.13
N ALA A 125 5.24 10.18 -15.90
CA ALA A 125 4.40 11.15 -15.19
C ALA A 125 3.04 11.35 -15.87
N ALA A 126 2.99 11.31 -17.21
CA ALA A 126 1.76 11.42 -17.99
C ALA A 126 0.81 10.24 -17.72
N THR A 127 1.34 9.01 -17.74
CA THR A 127 0.56 7.79 -17.43
C THR A 127 0.00 7.83 -16.02
N VAL A 128 0.80 8.24 -15.03
CA VAL A 128 0.33 8.32 -13.63
C VAL A 128 -0.74 9.39 -13.47
N SER A 129 -0.60 10.55 -14.12
CA SER A 129 -1.60 11.61 -14.08
C SER A 129 -2.93 11.20 -14.73
N GLU A 130 -2.88 10.43 -15.82
CA GLU A 130 -4.08 9.90 -16.49
C GLU A 130 -4.84 8.93 -15.58
N ILE A 131 -4.11 8.00 -14.96
CA ILE A 131 -4.69 7.03 -14.03
C ILE A 131 -5.27 7.74 -12.80
N ASP A 132 -4.54 8.72 -12.22
CA ASP A 132 -5.01 9.44 -11.03
C ASP A 132 -6.29 10.25 -11.32
N ALA A 133 -6.41 10.85 -12.51
CA ALA A 133 -7.65 11.51 -12.92
C ALA A 133 -8.85 10.55 -12.88
N GLY A 134 -8.68 9.32 -13.39
CA GLY A 134 -9.70 8.27 -13.33
C GLY A 134 -9.99 7.73 -11.93
N LEU A 135 -9.06 7.87 -10.97
CA LEU A 135 -9.26 7.45 -9.58
C LEU A 135 -10.06 8.47 -8.75
N LYS A 136 -10.05 9.76 -9.11
CA LYS A 136 -10.80 10.81 -8.38
C LYS A 136 -12.30 10.53 -8.34
N GLU A 137 -12.86 10.05 -9.45
CA GLU A 137 -14.27 9.68 -9.54
C GLU A 137 -14.62 8.49 -8.62
N ARG A 138 -13.66 7.59 -8.38
CA ARG A 138 -13.84 6.35 -7.60
C ARG A 138 -13.77 6.58 -6.09
N GLU A 139 -13.06 7.60 -5.63
CA GLU A 139 -12.91 7.94 -4.20
C GLU A 139 -14.20 8.49 -3.59
N THR A 140 -15.03 9.15 -4.40
CA THR A 140 -16.30 9.77 -3.97
C THR A 140 -17.48 8.78 -3.95
N HIS A 141 -17.23 7.49 -4.20
CA HIS A 141 -18.29 6.52 -4.38
C HIS A 141 -19.01 6.19 -3.05
N PRO A 142 -20.36 6.31 -2.98
CA PRO A 142 -21.13 6.16 -1.74
C PRO A 142 -21.10 4.75 -1.13
N ALA A 143 -20.57 3.75 -1.84
CA ALA A 143 -20.32 2.42 -1.28
C ALA A 143 -19.33 2.42 -0.09
N HIS A 144 -18.50 3.46 0.05
CA HIS A 144 -17.66 3.66 1.23
C HIS A 144 -18.46 4.11 2.47
N LEU A 145 -19.59 4.81 2.28
CA LEU A 145 -20.40 5.41 3.35
C LEU A 145 -21.34 4.40 4.02
N ASP A 146 -21.64 3.28 3.36
CA ASP A 146 -22.55 2.23 3.87
C ASP A 146 -21.91 1.36 4.97
N LEU A 147 -20.60 1.52 5.24
CA LEU A 147 -19.89 0.79 6.31
C LEU A 147 -19.83 1.56 7.64
N GLU A 148 -20.10 2.87 7.65
CA GLU A 148 -20.05 3.71 8.86
C GLU A 148 -21.44 3.89 9.53
N ALA A 149 -22.52 3.43 8.90
CA ALA A 149 -23.89 3.72 9.36
C ALA A 149 -24.46 2.76 10.42
N GLU A 150 -23.73 1.73 10.87
CA GLU A 150 -24.28 0.70 11.80
C GLU A 150 -23.52 0.54 13.13
N ASP A 151 -22.90 1.59 13.69
CA ASP A 151 -22.35 1.54 15.06
C ASP A 151 -23.15 2.39 16.08
N GLY A 152 -24.41 2.68 15.77
CA GLY A 152 -25.23 3.65 16.53
C GLY A 152 -26.57 3.14 17.09
N ALA A 153 -26.77 1.84 17.28
CA ALA A 153 -28.06 1.33 17.78
C ALA A 153 -27.94 0.12 18.72
N GLU A 154 -27.30 0.30 19.87
CA GLU A 154 -27.68 -0.45 21.07
C GLU A 154 -28.88 0.25 21.72
N GLY A 155 -30.09 -0.12 21.27
CA GLY A 155 -31.35 0.38 21.79
C GLY A 155 -32.49 -0.57 21.45
N GLU A 156 -33.14 -1.09 22.48
CA GLU A 156 -34.26 -2.03 22.51
C GLU A 156 -35.32 -1.85 21.40
N ALA A 157 -35.73 -2.96 20.76
CA ALA A 157 -37.12 -3.44 20.69
C ALA A 157 -37.32 -4.42 19.53
N ARG A 158 -37.95 -5.57 19.85
CA ARG A 158 -38.51 -6.52 18.88
C ARG A 158 -39.57 -5.82 18.00
N ALA A 159 -39.39 -5.83 16.69
CA ALA A 159 -40.49 -5.70 15.73
C ALA A 159 -40.33 -6.72 14.61
N LYS A 160 -41.34 -7.57 14.46
CA LYS A 160 -41.47 -8.59 13.42
C LYS A 160 -41.85 -7.92 12.10
N GLY A 161 -41.17 -8.29 11.02
CA GLY A 161 -41.66 -8.15 9.65
C GLY A 161 -40.96 -7.07 8.82
N ALA A 162 -39.85 -7.45 8.18
CA ALA A 162 -39.42 -6.84 6.92
C ALA A 162 -38.57 -7.86 6.15
N THR A 163 -38.82 -7.92 4.85
CA THR A 163 -38.23 -8.78 3.81
C THR A 163 -36.70 -8.96 3.90
N PRO A 164 -36.14 -10.10 3.43
CA PRO A 164 -34.70 -10.37 3.51
C PRO A 164 -33.95 -9.42 2.58
N ARG A 165 -33.52 -8.28 3.12
CA ARG A 165 -32.67 -7.33 2.43
C ARG A 165 -31.29 -7.95 2.34
N SER A 166 -30.99 -8.49 1.16
CA SER A 166 -29.68 -8.86 0.64
C SER A 166 -28.59 -9.05 1.70
N THR A 167 -28.36 -10.30 2.08
CA THR A 167 -27.16 -10.79 2.77
C THR A 167 -25.91 -10.53 1.92
N ARG A 168 -25.53 -9.26 1.73
CA ARG A 168 -24.15 -8.90 1.40
C ARG A 168 -23.36 -9.34 2.62
N GLY A 169 -22.71 -10.50 2.51
CA GLY A 169 -22.12 -11.21 3.63
C GLY A 169 -21.30 -10.25 4.49
N ARG A 170 -21.64 -10.16 5.78
CA ARG A 170 -20.81 -9.47 6.76
C ARG A 170 -19.40 -10.04 6.61
N VAL A 171 -18.45 -9.17 6.27
CA VAL A 171 -17.03 -9.53 6.19
C VAL A 171 -16.64 -10.14 7.53
N ASP A 172 -15.93 -11.26 7.50
CA ASP A 172 -15.54 -11.97 8.73
C ASP A 172 -14.74 -11.02 9.64
N LYS A 173 -15.05 -11.00 10.94
CA LYS A 173 -14.40 -10.12 11.92
C LYS A 173 -12.88 -10.26 11.86
N ARG A 174 -12.40 -11.49 11.67
CA ARG A 174 -10.96 -11.80 11.52
C ARG A 174 -10.35 -11.13 10.29
N GLN A 175 -11.07 -11.06 9.17
CA GLN A 175 -10.60 -10.40 7.95
C GLN A 175 -10.52 -8.88 8.14
N ILE A 176 -11.48 -8.29 8.88
CA ILE A 176 -11.47 -6.87 9.23
C ILE A 176 -10.27 -6.55 10.13
N GLU A 177 -10.07 -7.33 11.20
CA GLU A 177 -8.93 -7.16 12.11
C GLU A 177 -7.59 -7.32 11.39
N GLN A 178 -7.47 -8.31 10.51
CA GLN A 178 -6.27 -8.50 9.69
C GLN A 178 -6.01 -7.27 8.81
N ARG A 179 -7.05 -6.72 8.16
CA ARG A 179 -6.91 -5.53 7.33
C ARG A 179 -6.47 -4.31 8.14
N ILE A 180 -7.06 -4.11 9.32
CA ILE A 180 -6.69 -3.01 10.24
C ILE A 180 -5.21 -3.13 10.63
N GLU A 181 -4.76 -4.33 10.98
CA GLU A 181 -3.36 -4.54 11.39
C GLU A 181 -2.39 -4.34 10.22
N GLU A 182 -2.75 -4.79 9.02
CA GLU A 182 -1.96 -4.54 7.82
C GLU A 182 -1.90 -3.04 7.46
N ASP A 183 -2.99 -2.30 7.62
CA ASP A 183 -3.00 -0.84 7.43
C ASP A 183 -2.19 -0.10 8.49
N ARG A 184 -2.21 -0.55 9.74
CA ARG A 184 -1.31 -0.03 10.79
C ARG A 184 0.15 -0.27 10.43
N GLU A 185 0.48 -1.48 10.00
CA GLU A 185 1.84 -1.84 9.58
C GLU A 185 2.31 -1.02 8.37
N ARG A 186 1.44 -0.75 7.39
CA ARG A 186 1.76 0.15 6.25
C ARG A 186 2.05 1.57 6.72
N ASN A 187 1.17 2.14 7.56
CA ASN A 187 1.35 3.52 8.06
C ASN A 187 2.56 3.66 8.95
N LYS A 188 2.84 2.67 9.79
CA LYS A 188 4.03 2.62 10.64
C LYS A 188 5.29 2.71 9.77
N ARG A 189 5.41 1.89 8.73
CA ARG A 189 6.56 1.91 7.79
C ARG A 189 6.72 3.24 7.06
N LEU A 190 5.62 3.88 6.65
CA LEU A 190 5.68 5.21 6.02
C LEU A 190 6.33 6.24 6.94
N ARG A 191 6.09 6.15 8.26
CA ARG A 191 6.67 7.06 9.25
C ARG A 191 8.10 6.68 9.65
N GLU A 192 8.47 5.40 9.60
CA GLU A 192 9.81 4.91 9.96
C GLU A 192 10.95 5.52 9.13
N SER A 193 10.68 5.95 7.89
CA SER A 193 11.67 6.58 7.00
C SER A 193 11.53 8.10 6.89
N MET A 194 10.53 8.69 7.54
CA MET A 194 10.21 10.12 7.40
C MET A 194 11.30 11.04 7.97
N TRP A 195 12.02 10.57 9.00
CA TRP A 195 13.10 11.30 9.65
C TRP A 195 14.47 11.04 9.01
N THR A 196 14.57 10.14 8.02
CA THR A 196 15.85 9.81 7.39
C THR A 196 16.27 10.96 6.46
N VAL A 197 17.42 11.56 6.75
CA VAL A 197 18.05 12.52 5.85
C VAL A 197 18.92 11.75 4.84
N SER A 198 18.77 12.08 3.56
CA SER A 198 19.58 11.55 2.46
C SER A 198 20.37 12.70 1.85
N GLY A 199 21.56 12.42 1.31
CA GLY A 199 22.43 13.45 0.73
C GLY A 199 23.69 13.68 1.56
N ASP A 200 24.42 14.75 1.26
CA ASP A 200 25.54 15.22 2.09
C ASP A 200 25.11 16.30 3.10
N ASP A 201 26.05 16.73 3.95
CA ASP A 201 25.81 17.75 4.99
C ASP A 201 25.25 19.07 4.40
N GLY A 202 25.56 19.38 3.14
CA GLY A 202 25.06 20.57 2.44
C GLY A 202 23.59 20.42 2.05
N ASP A 203 23.22 19.26 1.51
CA ASP A 203 21.82 18.93 1.20
C ASP A 203 20.95 18.93 2.47
N GLU A 204 21.49 18.38 3.57
CA GLU A 204 20.84 18.39 4.89
C GLU A 204 20.60 19.82 5.38
N HIS A 205 21.62 20.66 5.33
CA HIS A 205 21.52 22.06 5.75
C HIS A 205 20.50 22.84 4.92
N GLY A 206 20.52 22.68 3.59
CA GLY A 206 19.57 23.33 2.68
C GLY A 206 18.13 22.94 3.01
N ARG A 207 17.86 21.66 3.25
CA ARG A 207 16.53 21.19 3.65
C ARG A 207 16.09 21.76 4.99
N PHE A 208 16.97 21.77 6.00
CA PHE A 208 16.63 22.39 7.28
C PHE A 208 16.32 23.88 7.15
N TRP A 209 17.04 24.58 6.29
CA TRP A 209 16.80 26.00 6.05
C TRP A 209 15.45 26.24 5.36
N ASP A 210 15.13 25.45 4.34
CA ASP A 210 13.89 25.59 3.56
C ASP A 210 12.64 25.10 4.31
N GLU A 211 12.78 24.06 5.14
CA GLU A 211 11.70 23.45 5.93
C GLU A 211 11.54 24.09 7.33
N ALA A 212 12.42 25.04 7.71
CA ALA A 212 12.33 25.74 8.98
C ALA A 212 11.01 26.52 9.09
N SER A 213 10.22 26.22 10.11
CA SER A 213 9.03 27.01 10.44
C SER A 213 9.41 28.32 11.12
N ASP A 214 8.53 29.32 11.01
CA ASP A 214 8.63 30.54 11.81
C ASP A 214 8.53 30.21 13.31
N ILE A 215 9.24 30.99 14.13
CA ILE A 215 9.23 30.84 15.59
C ILE A 215 7.84 31.21 16.13
N GLY A 216 7.22 30.27 16.83
CA GLY A 216 5.90 30.40 17.48
C GLY A 216 5.97 30.45 19.00
N GLU A 217 4.79 30.57 19.63
CA GLU A 217 4.66 30.57 21.10
C GLU A 217 5.09 29.23 21.73
N ASP A 218 4.83 28.12 21.05
CA ASP A 218 5.21 26.77 21.49
C ASP A 218 6.73 26.60 21.57
N ASP A 219 7.50 27.24 20.68
CA ASP A 219 8.97 27.20 20.72
C ASP A 219 9.52 27.89 21.98
N PHE A 220 8.93 29.03 22.36
CA PHE A 220 9.32 29.72 23.60
C PHE A 220 8.96 28.89 24.84
N LEU A 221 7.82 28.20 24.81
CA LEU A 221 7.41 27.32 25.91
C LEU A 221 8.36 26.13 26.03
N ALA A 222 8.63 25.43 24.93
CA ALA A 222 9.57 24.31 24.86
C ALA A 222 10.96 24.71 25.35
N ALA A 223 11.49 25.86 24.89
CA ALA A 223 12.79 26.36 25.32
C ALA A 223 12.84 26.68 26.82
N LYS A 224 11.75 27.21 27.39
CA LYS A 224 11.63 27.50 28.82
C LYS A 224 11.58 26.21 29.64
N GLU A 225 10.84 25.21 29.19
CA GLU A 225 10.75 23.90 29.82
C GLU A 225 12.09 23.18 29.81
N GLU A 226 12.77 23.11 28.65
CA GLU A 226 14.09 22.52 28.51
C GLU A 226 15.13 23.20 29.41
N LEU A 227 15.09 24.53 29.53
CA LEU A 227 15.95 25.29 30.44
C LEU A 227 15.70 24.94 31.90
N MET A 228 14.43 24.76 32.31
CA MET A 228 14.09 24.35 33.67
C MET A 228 14.59 22.93 33.96
N GLU A 229 14.36 21.99 33.06
CA GLU A 229 14.83 20.61 33.18
C GLU A 229 16.35 20.53 33.29
N ARG A 230 17.06 21.25 32.41
CA ARG A 230 18.53 21.30 32.42
C ARG A 230 19.07 21.83 33.75
N ASN A 231 18.44 22.87 34.31
CA ASN A 231 18.84 23.44 35.59
C ASN A 231 18.59 22.46 36.76
N GLN A 232 17.51 21.70 36.73
CA GLN A 232 17.25 20.64 37.72
C GLN A 232 18.30 19.54 37.64
N MET A 233 18.69 19.10 36.44
CA MET A 233 19.71 18.08 36.23
C MET A 233 21.10 18.52 36.73
N VAL A 234 21.46 19.80 36.57
CA VAL A 234 22.73 20.35 37.10
C VAL A 234 22.75 20.38 38.63
N GLY A 235 21.58 20.56 39.27
CA GLY A 235 21.42 20.54 40.73
C GLY A 235 21.24 19.16 41.36
N ALA A 236 20.93 18.13 40.55
CA ALA A 236 20.74 16.76 40.98
C ALA A 236 22.11 16.06 41.16
N ARG A 237 22.73 16.23 42.33
CA ARG A 237 23.82 15.37 42.83
C ARG A 237 23.30 14.35 43.81
#